data_AF-F9FFA8-F1
#
_entry.id   AF-F9FFA8-F1
#
_cell.length_a   1.000
_cell.length_b   1.000
_cell.length_c   1.000
_cell.angle_alpha   90.00
_cell.angle_beta   90.00
_cell.angle_gamma   90.00
#
_symmetry.space_group_name_H-M   'P 1'
#
loop_
_entity.id
_entity.type
_entity.pdbx_description
1 polymer ?
#
loop_
_entity_poly.entity_id
_entity_poly.type
_entity_poly.pdbx_seq_one_letter_code
_entity_poly.pdbx_strand_id
1 'polypeptide(L)'
;SPYNTDFALSSRNPNGTATNFDSSRTVYIAFPDGSPALYITKSQATGNSGSGESKSLHSLIVDGVPKALSRPRERYTLKSGNLQSKNLDALLEKKGSGRTNSAGGGWSIYSNEATKISPLDTVIPTPPLSRESSSSSLSLKRGVPVTESERVAKKSKLVAKARFGDSGFVTDGKGVEKVDIIIQDPFPSTSEDTGDTEENEDDATAGSKNRRKSKITAVIREANITAEEDNDDTISSDRWTPTIKVTFSGTHVWAGVRQLVEAGIIDGERMPGWMTGEEGVTTGLVRHGRIRGYKGSGM
;
A
#
# COMPACT_ATOMS: atom_id res chain seq x y z
N SER A 1 -22.94 3.02 -28.61
CA SER A 1 -23.96 3.99 -28.20
C SER A 1 -23.72 4.36 -26.75
N PRO A 2 -23.31 5.59 -26.41
CA PRO A 2 -22.95 5.93 -25.04
C PRO A 2 -24.21 6.27 -24.23
N TYR A 3 -24.23 5.78 -23.01
CA TYR A 3 -25.36 5.70 -22.10
C TYR A 3 -25.83 7.09 -21.65
N ASN A 4 -27.08 7.42 -21.95
CA ASN A 4 -27.84 8.47 -21.28
C ASN A 4 -28.60 7.78 -20.14
N THR A 5 -28.20 8.03 -18.89
CA THR A 5 -28.92 7.50 -17.72
C THR A 5 -30.14 8.38 -17.46
N ASP A 6 -31.33 7.78 -17.34
CA ASP A 6 -32.63 8.47 -17.18
C ASP A 6 -32.69 9.48 -16.00
N PHE A 7 -31.76 9.40 -15.05
CA PHE A 7 -31.59 10.39 -13.97
C PHE A 7 -31.20 11.80 -14.44
N ALA A 8 -30.69 11.97 -15.67
CA ALA A 8 -30.35 13.30 -16.19
C ALA A 8 -31.59 14.14 -16.57
N LEU A 9 -32.75 13.50 -16.75
CA LEU A 9 -33.98 14.14 -17.23
C LEU A 9 -34.96 14.52 -16.10
N SER A 10 -34.70 14.12 -14.86
CA SER A 10 -35.64 14.29 -13.73
C SER A 10 -35.51 15.61 -12.97
N SER A 11 -34.63 16.54 -13.38
CA SER A 11 -34.41 17.83 -12.68
C SER A 11 -35.45 18.93 -12.97
N ARG A 12 -36.62 18.59 -13.51
CA ARG A 12 -37.64 19.58 -13.89
C ARG A 12 -38.65 19.80 -12.76
N ASN A 13 -38.48 20.89 -12.02
CA ASN A 13 -39.49 21.38 -11.08
C ASN A 13 -40.79 21.81 -11.82
N PRO A 14 -41.97 21.75 -11.16
CA PRO A 14 -43.26 22.10 -11.76
C PRO A 14 -43.38 23.57 -12.21
N ASN A 15 -42.47 24.46 -11.79
CA ASN A 15 -42.44 25.88 -12.19
C ASN A 15 -41.55 26.18 -13.41
N GLY A 16 -41.07 25.17 -14.15
CA GLY A 16 -40.39 25.39 -15.44
C GLY A 16 -39.00 26.03 -15.37
N THR A 17 -38.48 26.36 -14.19
CA THR A 17 -37.09 26.77 -14.01
C THR A 17 -36.19 25.54 -13.98
N ALA A 18 -35.43 25.31 -15.05
CA ALA A 18 -34.35 24.35 -15.04
C ALA A 18 -33.30 24.82 -14.03
N THR A 19 -33.19 24.16 -12.88
CA THR A 19 -31.99 24.28 -12.08
C THR A 19 -30.88 23.64 -12.91
N ASN A 20 -30.08 24.46 -13.60
CA ASN A 20 -28.84 24.05 -14.25
C ASN A 20 -27.83 23.67 -13.16
N PHE A 21 -28.14 22.66 -12.34
CA PHE A 21 -27.11 21.89 -11.69
C PHE A 21 -26.37 21.20 -12.83
N ASP A 22 -25.06 21.42 -12.90
CA ASP A 22 -24.18 20.63 -13.74
C ASP A 22 -24.24 19.19 -13.22
N SER A 23 -25.26 18.44 -13.64
CA SER A 23 -25.58 17.07 -13.25
C SER A 23 -24.51 16.07 -13.69
N SER A 24 -23.41 16.54 -14.28
CA SER A 24 -22.41 15.68 -14.92
C SER A 24 -21.49 14.94 -13.94
N ARG A 25 -21.55 15.23 -12.63
CA ARG A 25 -20.57 14.71 -11.66
C ARG A 25 -21.22 13.95 -10.52
N THR A 26 -21.42 12.66 -10.73
CA THR A 26 -21.85 11.72 -9.70
C THR A 26 -20.66 11.32 -8.81
N VAL A 27 -20.81 11.48 -7.50
CA VAL A 27 -19.87 10.94 -6.50
C VAL A 27 -20.52 9.72 -5.85
N TYR A 28 -19.79 8.60 -5.85
CA TYR A 28 -20.23 7.40 -5.16
C TYR A 28 -19.53 7.30 -3.82
N ILE A 29 -20.30 6.95 -2.80
CA ILE A 29 -19.81 6.68 -1.44
C ILE A 29 -20.25 5.26 -1.09
N ALA A 30 -19.30 4.40 -0.77
CA ALA A 30 -19.56 3.02 -0.39
C ALA A 30 -19.27 2.81 1.10
N PHE A 31 -20.22 2.17 1.78
CA PHE A 31 -20.17 1.81 3.20
C PHE A 31 -20.08 0.28 3.32
N PRO A 32 -18.86 -0.27 3.43
CA PRO A 32 -18.69 -1.68 3.77
C PRO A 32 -19.19 -2.00 5.18
N ASP A 33 -20.07 -2.99 5.29
CA ASP A 33 -20.58 -3.45 6.58
C ASP A 33 -19.47 -4.00 7.48
N GLY A 34 -19.48 -3.60 8.75
CA GLY A 34 -18.53 -4.09 9.75
C GLY A 34 -17.10 -3.57 9.60
N SER A 35 -16.87 -2.49 8.85
CA SER A 35 -15.55 -1.84 8.80
C SER A 35 -15.63 -0.33 9.01
N PRO A 36 -14.61 0.30 9.62
CA PRO A 36 -14.57 1.75 9.83
C PRO A 36 -14.17 2.51 8.56
N ALA A 37 -13.86 1.82 7.47
CA ALA A 37 -13.41 2.42 6.23
C ALA A 37 -14.60 2.93 5.40
N LEU A 38 -14.42 4.09 4.79
CA LEU A 38 -15.37 4.69 3.87
C LEU A 38 -14.69 4.96 2.54
N TYR A 39 -15.29 4.50 1.45
CA TYR A 39 -14.73 4.67 0.11
C TYR A 39 -15.49 5.74 -0.64
N ILE A 40 -14.76 6.73 -1.14
CA ILE A 40 -15.30 7.82 -1.96
C ILE A 40 -14.64 7.74 -3.32
N THR A 41 -15.41 7.88 -4.39
CA THR A 41 -14.82 8.00 -5.73
C THR A 41 -13.93 9.23 -5.81
N LYS A 42 -12.72 9.04 -6.32
CA LYS A 42 -11.80 10.14 -6.58
C LYS A 42 -12.36 11.01 -7.70
N SER A 43 -12.39 12.33 -7.49
CA SER A 43 -12.80 13.26 -8.54
C SER A 43 -11.89 13.13 -9.76
N GLN A 44 -12.42 12.66 -10.89
CA GLN A 44 -11.70 12.67 -12.16
C GLN A 44 -11.80 14.07 -12.77
N ALA A 45 -10.67 14.78 -12.82
CA ALA A 45 -10.59 16.03 -13.55
C ALA A 45 -10.35 15.72 -15.03
N THR A 46 -11.40 15.68 -15.84
CA THR A 46 -11.29 15.71 -17.30
C THR A 46 -11.08 17.15 -17.74
N GLY A 47 -9.82 17.56 -17.92
CA GLY A 47 -9.45 18.87 -18.47
C GLY A 47 -9.09 19.96 -17.44
N ASN A 48 -8.55 21.06 -17.96
CA ASN A 48 -7.84 22.09 -17.19
C ASN A 48 -8.76 23.05 -16.39
N SER A 49 -10.08 23.02 -16.62
CA SER A 49 -11.03 24.03 -16.10
C SER A 49 -12.04 23.50 -15.06
N GLY A 50 -12.18 22.18 -14.87
CA GLY A 50 -13.18 21.60 -13.96
C GLY A 50 -12.67 21.14 -12.58
N SER A 51 -11.36 21.17 -12.34
CA SER A 51 -10.74 20.51 -11.17
C SER A 51 -11.08 21.15 -9.81
N GLY A 52 -11.42 22.44 -9.77
CA GLY A 52 -11.68 23.17 -8.53
C GLY A 52 -12.96 22.73 -7.83
N GLU A 53 -14.07 22.69 -8.57
CA GLU A 53 -15.40 22.40 -8.04
C GLU A 53 -15.56 20.95 -7.55
N SER A 54 -14.89 20.01 -8.22
CA SER A 54 -14.94 18.60 -7.79
C SER A 54 -14.17 18.38 -6.49
N LYS A 55 -13.08 19.14 -6.28
CA LYS A 55 -12.32 19.13 -5.02
C LYS A 55 -13.10 19.80 -3.90
N SER A 56 -13.79 20.91 -4.17
CA SER A 56 -14.63 21.58 -3.17
C SER A 56 -15.84 20.74 -2.79
N LEU A 57 -16.50 20.07 -3.74
CA LEU A 57 -17.58 19.11 -3.47
C LEU A 57 -17.06 17.96 -2.59
N HIS A 58 -15.94 17.33 -2.98
CA HIS A 58 -15.33 16.26 -2.19
C HIS A 58 -14.98 16.75 -0.77
N SER A 59 -14.45 17.96 -0.61
CA SER A 59 -14.18 18.56 0.71
C SER A 59 -15.46 18.71 1.53
N LEU A 60 -16.55 19.20 0.91
CA LEU A 60 -17.84 19.35 1.58
C LEU A 60 -18.39 18.00 2.04
N ILE A 61 -18.27 16.95 1.21
CA ILE A 61 -18.65 15.58 1.60
C ILE A 61 -17.81 15.11 2.79
N VAL A 62 -16.48 15.28 2.74
CA VAL A 62 -15.59 14.87 3.83
C VAL A 62 -15.90 15.60 5.14
N ASP A 63 -16.32 16.86 5.09
CA ASP A 63 -16.72 17.63 6.27
C ASP A 63 -18.17 17.33 6.72
N GLY A 64 -19.04 16.96 5.78
CA GLY A 64 -20.47 16.72 5.99
C GLY A 64 -20.79 15.32 6.52
N VAL A 65 -20.13 14.29 5.99
CA VAL A 65 -20.34 12.88 6.38
C VAL A 65 -20.12 12.65 7.88
N PRO A 66 -19.03 13.11 8.53
CA PRO A 66 -18.86 12.90 9.96
C PRO A 66 -19.93 13.60 10.79
N LYS A 67 -20.42 14.77 10.36
CA LYS A 67 -21.54 15.47 11.02
C LYS A 67 -22.85 14.70 10.88
N ALA A 68 -23.12 14.15 9.69
CA ALA A 68 -24.33 13.38 9.41
C ALA A 68 -24.36 12.03 10.14
N LEU A 69 -23.21 11.38 10.30
CA LEU A 69 -23.09 10.10 11.01
C LEU A 69 -22.95 10.27 12.52
N SER A 70 -22.54 11.45 12.99
CA SER A 70 -22.41 11.72 14.43
C SER A 70 -23.77 11.71 15.13
N ARG A 71 -23.80 11.11 16.32
CA ARG A 71 -24.96 11.11 17.21
C ARG A 71 -24.66 11.98 18.42
N PRO A 72 -25.68 12.41 19.21
CA PRO A 72 -25.44 13.08 20.47
C PRO A 72 -24.49 12.23 21.34
N ARG A 73 -23.34 12.83 21.73
CA ARG A 73 -22.24 12.20 22.48
C ARG A 73 -21.34 11.19 21.71
N GLU A 74 -21.57 10.98 20.41
CA GLU A 74 -20.72 10.15 19.54
C GLU A 74 -20.32 10.93 18.28
N ARG A 75 -19.13 11.54 18.29
CA ARG A 75 -18.61 12.32 17.16
C ARG A 75 -17.63 11.47 16.35
N TYR A 76 -17.83 11.43 15.04
CA TYR A 76 -16.92 10.78 14.11
C TYR A 76 -16.07 11.80 13.38
N THR A 77 -14.85 11.41 13.00
CA THR A 77 -13.94 12.21 12.17
C THR A 77 -13.35 11.31 11.09
N LEU A 78 -13.35 11.76 9.85
CA LEU A 78 -12.75 11.02 8.75
C LEU A 78 -11.23 11.26 8.72
N LYS A 79 -10.44 10.19 8.75
CA LYS A 79 -8.99 10.22 8.52
C LYS A 79 -8.71 9.93 7.05
N SER A 80 -7.72 10.60 6.45
CA SER A 80 -7.28 10.27 5.10
C SER A 80 -6.62 8.89 5.05
N GLY A 81 -7.04 8.05 4.12
CA GLY A 81 -6.46 6.72 3.91
C GLY A 81 -5.21 6.71 3.01
N ASN A 82 -4.41 5.64 3.11
CA ASN A 82 -3.18 5.45 2.33
C ASN A 82 -3.32 4.46 1.16
N LEU A 83 -4.54 3.96 0.94
CA LEU A 83 -4.88 2.99 -0.08
C LEU A 83 -5.81 3.64 -1.10
N GLN A 84 -5.36 3.69 -2.36
CA GLN A 84 -6.18 4.07 -3.51
C GLN A 84 -6.14 2.94 -4.53
N SER A 85 -7.30 2.52 -5.03
CA SER A 85 -7.40 1.58 -6.13
C SER A 85 -8.62 1.90 -6.98
N LYS A 86 -8.59 1.47 -8.25
CA LYS A 86 -9.79 1.45 -9.11
C LYS A 86 -10.66 0.22 -8.84
N ASN A 87 -10.09 -0.83 -8.25
CA ASN A 87 -10.82 -2.05 -7.92
C ASN A 87 -11.36 -1.98 -6.49
N LEU A 88 -12.67 -2.14 -6.33
CA LEU A 88 -13.35 -2.14 -5.03
C LEU A 88 -13.04 -3.40 -4.20
N ASP A 89 -12.91 -4.56 -4.83
CA ASP A 89 -12.56 -5.82 -4.15
C ASP A 89 -11.16 -5.75 -3.52
N ALA A 90 -10.22 -5.11 -4.21
CA ALA A 90 -8.89 -4.85 -3.66
C ALA A 90 -8.95 -3.93 -2.42
N LEU A 91 -9.88 -2.97 -2.39
CA LEU A 91 -10.10 -2.12 -1.21
C LEU A 91 -10.75 -2.90 -0.08
N LEU A 92 -11.78 -3.70 -0.37
CA LEU A 92 -12.47 -4.52 0.62
C LEU A 92 -11.57 -5.58 1.26
N GLU A 93 -10.70 -6.23 0.49
CA GLU A 93 -9.77 -7.21 1.04
C GLU A 93 -8.80 -6.57 2.06
N LYS A 94 -8.36 -5.34 1.78
CA LYS A 94 -7.35 -4.62 2.57
C LYS A 94 -7.91 -3.74 3.68
N LYS A 95 -9.15 -3.25 3.56
CA LYS A 95 -9.76 -2.31 4.53
C LYS A 95 -11.22 -2.61 4.84
N GLY A 96 -11.78 -3.71 4.36
CA GLY A 96 -13.10 -4.20 4.73
C GLY A 96 -13.11 -5.01 6.03
N SER A 97 -14.23 -5.68 6.26
CA SER A 97 -14.56 -6.45 7.48
C SER A 97 -14.03 -7.90 7.48
N GLY A 98 -13.19 -8.25 6.51
CA GLY A 98 -12.63 -9.59 6.37
C GLY A 98 -11.36 -9.84 7.21
N ARG A 99 -11.03 -11.12 7.38
CA ARG A 99 -9.79 -11.59 8.03
C ARG A 99 -8.52 -11.19 7.26
N THR A 100 -8.66 -10.83 5.99
CA THR A 100 -7.59 -10.49 5.06
C THR A 100 -7.01 -9.09 5.26
N ASN A 101 -7.65 -8.22 6.05
CA ASN A 101 -7.25 -6.83 6.27
C ASN A 101 -5.86 -6.73 6.92
N SER A 102 -5.56 -7.60 7.88
CA SER A 102 -4.29 -7.59 8.63
C SER A 102 -3.33 -8.72 8.26
N ALA A 103 -3.76 -9.67 7.42
CA ALA A 103 -3.01 -10.87 7.07
C ALA A 103 -2.87 -11.00 5.54
N GLY A 104 -2.41 -9.94 4.88
CA GLY A 104 -2.18 -9.93 3.43
C GLY A 104 -0.85 -10.58 3.03
N GLY A 105 -0.70 -10.91 1.75
CA GLY A 105 0.56 -11.43 1.22
C GLY A 105 0.92 -12.79 1.81
N GLY A 106 2.18 -12.97 2.21
CA GLY A 106 2.69 -14.21 2.82
C GLY A 106 2.00 -14.59 4.14
N TRP A 107 1.32 -13.64 4.78
CA TRP A 107 0.54 -13.87 5.99
C TRP A 107 -0.86 -14.44 5.73
N SER A 108 -1.28 -14.60 4.46
CA SER A 108 -2.62 -15.11 4.10
C SER A 108 -2.94 -16.50 4.66
N ILE A 109 -1.89 -17.26 5.04
CA ILE A 109 -2.01 -18.55 5.71
C ILE A 109 -2.84 -18.43 7.01
N TYR A 110 -2.75 -17.30 7.71
CA TYR A 110 -3.46 -17.06 8.97
C TYR A 110 -4.90 -16.54 8.77
N SER A 111 -5.18 -15.94 7.61
CA SER A 111 -6.57 -15.57 7.26
C SER A 111 -7.38 -16.78 6.81
N ASN A 112 -6.72 -17.73 6.14
CA ASN A 112 -7.38 -18.92 5.61
C ASN A 112 -7.78 -19.89 6.72
N GLU A 113 -9.02 -20.36 6.68
CA GLU A 113 -9.52 -21.34 7.66
C GLU A 113 -9.32 -22.77 7.18
N ALA A 114 -9.11 -22.97 5.87
CA ALA A 114 -8.87 -24.29 5.28
C ALA A 114 -7.62 -24.99 5.81
N THR A 115 -6.64 -24.24 6.30
CA THR A 115 -5.39 -24.75 6.90
C THR A 115 -5.50 -24.96 8.41
N LYS A 116 -6.61 -24.56 9.04
CA LYS A 116 -6.81 -24.73 10.48
C LYS A 116 -7.34 -26.13 10.75
N ILE A 117 -6.55 -26.91 11.47
CA ILE A 117 -6.98 -28.20 11.98
C ILE A 117 -7.62 -27.96 13.35
N SER A 118 -8.88 -28.34 13.50
CA SER A 118 -9.56 -28.25 14.78
C SER A 118 -8.91 -29.24 15.76
N PRO A 119 -8.70 -28.90 17.04
CA PRO A 119 -8.20 -29.86 18.02
C PRO A 119 -9.16 -31.03 18.25
N LEU A 120 -10.42 -30.90 17.83
CA LEU A 120 -11.43 -31.96 17.86
C LEU A 120 -11.53 -32.72 16.53
N ASP A 121 -10.68 -32.40 15.55
CA ASP A 121 -10.65 -33.12 14.28
C ASP A 121 -10.12 -34.54 14.51
N THR A 122 -10.83 -35.52 13.96
CA THR A 122 -10.52 -36.94 14.14
C THR A 122 -9.36 -37.38 13.25
N VAL A 123 -9.01 -36.56 12.26
CA VAL A 123 -7.87 -36.79 11.38
C VAL A 123 -6.63 -36.12 11.98
N ILE A 124 -5.71 -36.95 12.47
CA ILE A 124 -4.41 -36.47 12.97
C ILE A 124 -3.66 -35.76 11.82
N PRO A 125 -3.09 -34.56 12.04
CA PRO A 125 -2.27 -33.89 11.05
C PRO A 125 -1.18 -34.83 10.53
N THR A 126 -1.15 -35.06 9.22
CA THR A 126 -0.06 -35.77 8.56
C THR A 126 0.77 -34.74 7.76
N PRO A 127 2.08 -34.60 8.01
CA PRO A 127 2.91 -35.33 8.98
C PRO A 127 2.82 -34.79 10.42
N PRO A 128 3.17 -35.61 11.44
CA PRO A 128 3.20 -35.18 12.84
C PRO A 128 4.22 -34.05 13.07
N LEU A 129 3.87 -33.13 13.97
CA LEU A 129 4.61 -31.91 14.34
C LEU A 129 6.08 -32.11 14.76
N SER A 130 6.52 -33.35 14.99
CA SER A 130 7.88 -33.71 15.41
C SER A 130 8.84 -34.03 14.26
N ARG A 131 8.43 -33.87 13.00
CA ARG A 131 9.38 -33.84 11.89
C ARG A 131 9.63 -32.41 11.46
N GLU A 132 10.81 -31.94 11.85
CA GLU A 132 11.62 -30.98 11.09
C GLU A 132 11.19 -30.98 9.62
N SER A 133 10.95 -29.81 9.07
CA SER A 133 10.70 -29.57 7.65
C SER A 133 11.92 -29.91 6.79
N SER A 134 12.40 -31.14 6.90
CA SER A 134 13.38 -31.78 6.04
C SER A 134 12.61 -32.80 5.19
N SER A 135 12.35 -32.40 3.95
CA SER A 135 12.21 -33.31 2.80
C SER A 135 11.27 -34.51 2.98
N SER A 136 9.95 -34.29 3.01
CA SER A 136 8.99 -35.37 2.75
C SER A 136 8.43 -35.29 1.32
N SER A 137 9.32 -35.48 0.36
CA SER A 137 8.99 -35.91 -1.00
C SER A 137 9.65 -37.27 -1.29
N LEU A 138 9.46 -38.24 -0.38
CA LEU A 138 9.95 -39.61 -0.53
C LEU A 138 8.93 -40.56 -1.16
N SER A 139 7.94 -40.05 -1.89
CA SER A 139 7.23 -40.84 -2.92
C SER A 139 7.90 -40.61 -4.29
N LEU A 140 9.16 -41.02 -4.40
CA LEU A 140 9.93 -40.97 -5.64
C LEU A 140 9.38 -42.01 -6.63
N LYS A 141 8.37 -41.64 -7.41
CA LYS A 141 8.30 -42.12 -8.80
C LYS A 141 9.53 -41.56 -9.49
N ARG A 142 10.48 -42.45 -9.80
CA ARG A 142 11.76 -42.23 -10.52
C ARG A 142 11.66 -41.05 -11.50
N GLY A 143 12.06 -39.87 -11.03
CA GLY A 143 11.92 -38.61 -11.76
C GLY A 143 13.09 -38.39 -12.69
N VAL A 144 12.80 -37.96 -13.91
CA VAL A 144 13.74 -37.44 -14.91
C VAL A 144 14.74 -36.48 -14.23
N PRO A 145 16.05 -36.52 -14.57
CA PRO A 145 17.03 -35.59 -14.03
C PRO A 145 16.61 -34.15 -14.37
N VAL A 146 16.11 -33.45 -13.35
CA VAL A 146 15.72 -32.03 -13.43
C VAL A 146 16.97 -31.21 -13.65
N THR A 147 16.98 -30.40 -14.70
CA THR A 147 18.08 -29.47 -15.01
C THR A 147 18.25 -28.43 -13.89
N GLU A 148 19.46 -27.91 -13.70
CA GLU A 148 19.73 -26.95 -12.63
C GLU A 148 18.88 -25.68 -12.79
N SER A 149 18.65 -25.24 -14.03
CA SER A 149 17.75 -24.13 -14.34
C SER A 149 16.30 -24.39 -13.89
N GLU A 150 15.78 -25.60 -14.08
CA GLU A 150 14.45 -25.98 -13.60
C GLU A 150 14.38 -26.02 -12.06
N ARG A 151 15.46 -26.37 -11.37
CA ARG A 151 15.50 -26.34 -9.89
C ARG A 151 15.42 -24.92 -9.37
N VAL A 152 16.21 -24.01 -9.95
CA VAL A 152 16.19 -22.59 -9.61
C VAL A 152 14.80 -22.00 -9.88
N ALA A 153 14.19 -22.32 -11.02
CA ALA A 153 12.83 -21.87 -11.35
C ALA A 153 11.75 -22.46 -10.42
N LYS A 154 11.91 -23.70 -9.94
CA LYS A 154 11.02 -24.29 -8.92
C LYS A 154 11.20 -23.61 -7.56
N LYS A 155 12.45 -23.32 -7.18
CA LYS A 155 12.77 -22.59 -5.95
C LYS A 155 12.20 -21.18 -5.98
N SER A 156 12.41 -20.42 -7.06
CA SER A 156 11.89 -19.05 -7.21
C SER A 156 10.37 -19.01 -7.13
N LYS A 157 9.66 -19.96 -7.75
CA LYS A 157 8.20 -20.10 -7.64
C LYS A 157 7.74 -20.41 -6.23
N LEU A 158 8.46 -21.27 -5.50
CA LEU A 158 8.15 -21.58 -4.11
C LEU A 158 8.35 -20.37 -3.20
N VAL A 159 9.44 -19.61 -3.40
CA VAL A 159 9.71 -18.36 -2.68
C VAL A 159 8.64 -17.32 -2.99
N ALA A 160 8.25 -17.15 -4.26
CA ALA A 160 7.18 -16.24 -4.65
C ALA A 160 5.86 -16.61 -3.95
N LYS A 161 5.50 -17.90 -3.95
CA LYS A 161 4.30 -18.39 -3.25
C LYS A 161 4.38 -18.13 -1.74
N ALA A 162 5.54 -18.32 -1.10
CA ALA A 162 5.70 -18.05 0.33
C ALA A 162 5.59 -16.56 0.67
N ARG A 163 6.07 -15.66 -0.21
CA ARG A 163 6.07 -14.21 0.01
C ARG A 163 4.73 -13.54 -0.30
N PHE A 164 4.07 -13.94 -1.39
CA PHE A 164 2.81 -13.35 -1.83
C PHE A 164 1.58 -14.11 -1.33
N GLY A 165 1.75 -15.35 -0.85
CA GLY A 165 0.65 -16.20 -0.42
C GLY A 165 -0.32 -16.47 -1.57
N ASP A 166 -1.61 -16.28 -1.29
CA ASP A 166 -2.69 -16.42 -2.28
C ASP A 166 -2.97 -15.12 -3.07
N SER A 167 -2.19 -14.06 -2.82
CA SER A 167 -2.35 -12.77 -3.50
C SER A 167 -1.41 -12.60 -4.70
N GLY A 168 -1.67 -11.58 -5.51
CA GLY A 168 -0.80 -11.22 -6.64
C GLY A 168 -0.91 -12.16 -7.84
N PHE A 169 -2.04 -12.83 -8.02
CA PHE A 169 -2.31 -13.48 -9.31
C PHE A 169 -2.87 -12.46 -10.30
N VAL A 170 -2.46 -12.55 -11.57
CA VAL A 170 -2.98 -11.65 -12.63
C VAL A 170 -4.51 -11.78 -12.78
N THR A 171 -5.06 -12.93 -12.44
CA THR A 171 -6.48 -13.26 -12.58
C THR A 171 -7.31 -13.04 -11.30
N ASP A 172 -6.71 -12.59 -10.19
CA ASP A 172 -7.46 -12.38 -8.93
C ASP A 172 -8.44 -11.19 -9.02
N GLY A 173 -8.29 -10.33 -10.02
CA GLY A 173 -9.11 -9.13 -10.18
C GLY A 173 -8.76 -8.03 -9.17
N LYS A 174 -8.15 -8.34 -8.03
CA LYS A 174 -7.73 -7.42 -6.95
C LYS A 174 -6.50 -6.55 -7.27
N GLY A 175 -6.42 -6.06 -8.49
CA GLY A 175 -5.33 -5.24 -8.98
C GLY A 175 -5.19 -3.89 -8.27
N VAL A 176 -3.97 -3.54 -7.93
CA VAL A 176 -3.56 -2.18 -7.56
C VAL A 176 -2.73 -1.62 -8.69
N GLU A 177 -3.14 -0.47 -9.23
CA GLU A 177 -2.54 0.07 -10.45
C GLU A 177 -1.29 0.89 -10.23
N LYS A 178 -1.20 1.58 -9.09
CA LYS A 178 -0.10 2.51 -8.83
C LYS A 178 0.33 2.45 -7.37
N VAL A 179 1.64 2.35 -7.17
CA VAL A 179 2.27 2.33 -5.84
C VAL A 179 3.45 3.29 -5.85
N ASP A 180 3.42 4.29 -4.95
CA ASP A 180 4.44 5.32 -4.79
C ASP A 180 5.08 5.20 -3.41
N ILE A 181 6.37 4.88 -3.36
CA ILE A 181 7.09 4.64 -2.10
C ILE A 181 8.30 5.55 -2.01
N ILE A 182 8.47 6.18 -0.86
CA ILE A 182 9.66 6.97 -0.52
C ILE A 182 10.40 6.21 0.55
N ILE A 183 11.68 5.96 0.37
CA ILE A 183 12.56 5.27 1.32
C ILE A 183 13.44 6.33 1.97
N GLN A 184 13.46 6.34 3.30
CA GLN A 184 14.32 7.17 4.15
C GLN A 184 14.94 6.29 5.25
N ASP A 185 15.48 5.15 4.82
CA ASP A 185 16.19 4.24 5.73
C ASP A 185 17.64 4.70 5.89
N PRO A 186 18.22 4.57 7.10
CA PRO A 186 19.64 4.80 7.30
C PRO A 186 20.44 3.83 6.42
N PHE A 187 21.36 4.35 5.62
CA PHE A 187 22.24 3.52 4.79
C PHE A 187 23.16 2.71 5.71
N PRO A 188 23.32 1.39 5.48
CA PRO A 188 24.26 0.61 6.26
C PRO A 188 25.66 1.18 6.04
N SER A 189 26.27 1.69 7.12
CA SER A 189 27.69 2.03 7.13
C SER A 189 28.45 0.73 6.92
N THR A 190 29.09 0.57 5.75
CA THR A 190 30.08 -0.47 5.53
C THR A 190 31.15 -0.27 6.60
N SER A 191 31.35 -1.26 7.47
CA SER A 191 32.40 -1.26 8.49
C SER A 191 33.78 -1.47 7.85
N GLU A 192 34.11 -0.62 6.87
CA GLU A 192 35.43 -0.38 6.29
C GLU A 192 35.72 1.13 6.26
N ASP A 193 35.09 1.90 7.16
CA ASP A 193 35.58 3.23 7.50
C ASP A 193 36.61 3.04 8.62
N THR A 194 37.76 2.47 8.24
CA THR A 194 38.99 2.57 9.00
C THR A 194 39.28 4.06 9.16
N GLY A 195 39.35 4.51 10.41
CA GLY A 195 39.37 5.92 10.75
C GLY A 195 40.46 6.71 10.05
N ASP A 196 40.03 7.68 9.24
CA ASP A 196 40.81 8.87 8.99
C ASP A 196 40.38 9.92 10.00
N THR A 197 41.14 9.96 11.10
CA THR A 197 41.26 11.17 11.90
C THR A 197 41.99 12.19 11.04
N GLU A 198 41.25 12.99 10.26
CA GLU A 198 41.80 14.23 9.74
C GLU A 198 41.29 15.38 10.60
N GLU A 199 42.11 15.72 11.60
CA GLU A 199 42.24 17.10 12.04
C GLU A 199 42.65 17.94 10.83
N ASN A 200 41.80 18.88 10.41
CA ASN A 200 42.28 20.11 9.78
C ASN A 200 41.24 21.24 9.94
N GLU A 201 41.74 22.32 10.51
CA GLU A 201 41.11 23.61 10.71
C GLU A 201 40.85 24.31 9.36
N ASP A 202 39.86 25.22 9.40
CA ASP A 202 39.65 26.38 8.54
C ASP A 202 39.51 26.20 7.00
N ASP A 203 38.31 26.49 6.47
CA ASP A 203 38.12 27.69 5.64
C ASP A 203 36.63 27.91 5.32
N ALA A 204 36.19 29.15 5.50
CA ALA A 204 34.87 29.63 5.18
C ALA A 204 34.85 30.18 3.76
N THR A 205 34.31 29.44 2.78
CA THR A 205 33.93 30.04 1.49
C THR A 205 32.59 29.55 0.94
N ALA A 206 31.82 30.54 0.51
CA ALA A 206 30.44 30.45 0.09
C ALA A 206 30.29 29.95 -1.36
N GLY A 207 29.23 29.17 -1.61
CA GLY A 207 28.68 28.88 -2.94
C GLY A 207 27.88 27.58 -2.89
N SER A 208 26.69 27.39 -3.43
CA SER A 208 25.85 28.15 -4.35
C SER A 208 24.41 27.72 -4.05
N LYS A 209 23.51 28.67 -3.83
CA LYS A 209 22.11 28.40 -3.48
C LYS A 209 21.38 27.81 -4.70
N ASN A 210 21.18 26.49 -4.68
CA ASN A 210 20.36 25.80 -5.66
C ASN A 210 18.86 26.13 -5.43
N ARG A 211 18.42 27.30 -5.94
CA ARG A 211 17.08 27.93 -5.78
C ARG A 211 15.97 27.26 -6.61
N ARG A 212 15.95 25.93 -6.70
CA ARG A 212 14.82 25.17 -7.27
C ARG A 212 14.44 23.95 -6.44
N LYS A 213 14.55 24.03 -5.11
CA LYS A 213 13.82 23.13 -4.21
C LYS A 213 12.32 23.45 -4.34
N SER A 214 11.53 22.47 -4.78
CA SER A 214 10.10 22.61 -4.98
C SER A 214 9.44 23.04 -3.65
N LYS A 215 8.44 23.93 -3.69
CA LYS A 215 7.70 24.40 -2.49
C LYS A 215 7.25 23.25 -1.56
N ILE A 216 7.03 22.06 -2.13
CA ILE A 216 6.69 20.84 -1.40
C ILE A 216 7.83 20.39 -0.46
N THR A 217 9.10 20.47 -0.87
CA THR A 217 10.25 20.06 -0.03
C THR A 217 10.48 20.99 1.18
N ALA A 218 10.16 22.27 1.05
CA ALA A 218 10.26 23.22 2.17
C ALA A 218 9.15 22.98 3.21
N VAL A 219 7.92 22.76 2.73
CA VAL A 219 6.76 22.45 3.59
C VAL A 219 6.90 21.10 4.30
N ILE A 220 7.55 20.11 3.66
CA ILE A 220 7.85 18.80 4.30
C ILE A 220 8.88 18.94 5.42
N ARG A 221 9.86 19.85 5.28
CA ARG A 221 10.86 20.09 6.32
C ARG A 221 10.27 20.80 7.54
N GLU A 222 9.38 21.77 7.31
CA GLU A 222 8.64 22.44 8.39
C GLU A 222 7.72 21.47 9.12
N ALA A 223 7.04 20.57 8.40
CA ALA A 223 6.19 19.54 9.01
C ALA A 223 6.98 18.49 9.81
N ASN A 224 8.24 18.21 9.44
CA ASN A 224 9.12 17.35 10.23
C ASN A 224 9.47 17.99 11.58
N ILE A 225 9.78 19.29 11.63
CA ILE A 225 10.19 19.99 12.86
C ILE A 225 9.05 20.05 13.88
N THR A 226 7.81 20.25 13.44
CA THR A 226 6.64 20.26 14.36
C THR A 226 6.24 18.89 14.89
N ALA A 227 6.76 17.80 14.32
CA ALA A 227 6.49 16.43 14.77
C ALA A 227 7.58 15.88 15.70
N GLU A 228 8.67 16.62 15.92
CA GLU A 228 9.77 16.22 16.82
C GLU A 228 9.51 16.59 18.29
N GLU A 229 8.38 17.22 18.63
CA GLU A 229 8.06 17.54 20.03
C GLU A 229 7.50 16.34 20.82
N ASP A 230 7.16 15.21 20.18
CA ASP A 230 6.39 14.13 20.85
C ASP A 230 6.97 12.71 20.66
N ASN A 231 8.23 12.55 20.26
CA ASN A 231 8.88 11.23 20.27
C ASN A 231 10.39 11.30 20.51
N ASP A 232 10.81 10.68 21.61
CA ASP A 232 12.18 10.45 22.04
C ASP A 232 12.96 9.56 21.03
N ASP A 233 13.44 10.17 19.94
CA ASP A 233 14.40 9.57 19.00
C ASP A 233 15.77 10.26 19.17
N THR A 234 16.35 10.24 20.37
CA THR A 234 17.66 10.85 20.68
C THR A 234 18.88 10.02 20.25
N ILE A 235 18.73 8.95 19.45
CA ILE A 235 19.85 8.10 19.03
C ILE A 235 19.74 7.73 17.54
N SER A 236 20.24 8.58 16.64
CA SER A 236 20.81 8.24 15.30
C SER A 236 20.83 9.43 14.32
N SER A 237 21.20 10.62 14.78
CA SER A 237 21.41 11.79 13.90
C SER A 237 22.65 11.68 13.01
N ASP A 238 23.47 10.63 13.15
CA ASP A 238 24.81 10.55 12.53
C ASP A 238 24.92 9.57 11.35
N ARG A 239 23.84 8.89 10.97
CA ARG A 239 23.85 7.93 9.85
C ARG A 239 23.25 8.55 8.59
N TRP A 240 23.98 8.50 7.47
CA TRP A 240 23.51 9.00 6.18
C TRP A 240 22.21 8.30 5.75
N THR A 241 21.17 9.08 5.45
CA THR A 241 19.84 8.59 5.06
C THR A 241 19.52 9.01 3.61
N PRO A 242 19.71 8.14 2.60
CA PRO A 242 19.33 8.47 1.23
C PRO A 242 17.80 8.55 1.12
N THR A 243 17.33 9.53 0.36
CA THR A 243 15.91 9.62 -0.02
C THR A 243 15.71 9.02 -1.41
N ILE A 244 15.19 7.79 -1.47
CA ILE A 244 14.93 7.07 -2.73
C ILE A 244 13.43 7.06 -3.00
N LYS A 245 13.00 7.43 -4.21
CA LYS A 245 11.60 7.36 -4.62
C LYS A 245 11.42 6.25 -5.65
N VAL A 246 10.55 5.30 -5.34
CA VAL A 246 10.17 4.19 -6.22
C VAL A 246 8.69 4.33 -6.59
N THR A 247 8.39 4.31 -7.89
CA THR A 247 7.01 4.34 -8.39
C THR A 247 6.78 3.14 -9.29
N PHE A 248 5.80 2.31 -8.93
CA PHE A 248 5.30 1.23 -9.77
C PHE A 248 3.96 1.64 -10.39
N SER A 249 3.77 1.30 -11.66
CA SER A 249 2.51 1.52 -12.38
C SER A 249 2.20 0.36 -13.31
N GLY A 250 0.94 -0.07 -13.35
CA GLY A 250 0.46 -1.14 -14.21
C GLY A 250 -1.02 -1.41 -13.99
N THR A 251 -1.54 -2.52 -14.51
CA THR A 251 -2.90 -2.98 -14.21
C THR A 251 -2.97 -3.66 -12.84
N HIS A 252 -1.97 -4.48 -12.52
CA HIS A 252 -1.81 -5.11 -11.22
C HIS A 252 -0.32 -5.15 -10.85
N VAL A 253 0.13 -4.16 -10.08
CA VAL A 253 1.54 -3.99 -9.68
C VAL A 253 2.06 -5.24 -8.98
N TRP A 254 1.37 -5.73 -7.95
CA TRP A 254 1.85 -6.87 -7.16
C TRP A 254 1.89 -8.18 -7.93
N ALA A 255 0.97 -8.39 -8.90
CA ALA A 255 1.06 -9.54 -9.78
C ALA A 255 2.26 -9.46 -10.73
N GLY A 256 2.58 -8.27 -11.22
CA GLY A 256 3.80 -8.04 -12.01
C GLY A 256 5.07 -8.31 -11.19
N VAL A 257 5.16 -7.78 -9.97
CA VAL A 257 6.31 -8.04 -9.08
C VAL A 257 6.44 -9.54 -8.79
N ARG A 258 5.33 -10.22 -8.49
CA ARG A 258 5.33 -11.67 -8.27
C ARG A 258 5.85 -12.44 -9.49
N GLN A 259 5.40 -12.10 -10.70
CA GLN A 259 5.90 -12.72 -11.93
C GLN A 259 7.41 -12.52 -12.12
N LEU A 260 7.93 -11.34 -11.78
CA LEU A 260 9.37 -11.06 -11.83
C LEU A 260 10.16 -11.91 -10.82
N VAL A 261 9.59 -12.17 -9.64
CA VAL A 261 10.17 -13.10 -8.66
C VAL A 261 10.10 -14.54 -9.16
N GLU A 262 8.97 -14.97 -9.72
CA GLU A 262 8.82 -16.32 -10.29
C GLU A 262 9.80 -16.57 -11.46
N ALA A 263 10.05 -15.54 -12.27
CA ALA A 263 11.04 -15.57 -13.36
C ALA A 263 12.50 -15.52 -12.88
N GLY A 264 12.75 -15.28 -11.59
CA GLY A 264 14.10 -15.19 -11.02
C GLY A 264 14.84 -13.89 -11.34
N ILE A 265 14.12 -12.85 -11.81
CA ILE A 265 14.69 -11.52 -12.08
C ILE A 265 14.86 -10.75 -10.75
N ILE A 266 13.88 -10.89 -9.85
CA ILE A 266 13.91 -10.32 -8.51
C ILE A 266 14.18 -11.45 -7.51
N ASP A 267 15.15 -11.25 -6.62
CA ASP A 267 15.40 -12.16 -5.51
C ASP A 267 14.31 -12.02 -4.44
N GLY A 268 13.42 -13.01 -4.37
CA GLY A 268 12.34 -13.05 -3.39
C GLY A 268 12.81 -13.29 -1.94
N GLU A 269 14.03 -13.76 -1.71
CA GLU A 269 14.57 -13.94 -0.35
C GLU A 269 14.99 -12.59 0.24
N ARG A 270 15.56 -11.70 -0.58
CA ARG A 270 15.97 -10.33 -0.20
C ARG A 270 14.90 -9.27 -0.37
N MET A 271 13.75 -9.63 -0.96
CA MET A 271 12.63 -8.72 -1.17
C MET A 271 12.04 -8.23 0.18
N PRO A 272 11.86 -6.92 0.37
CA PRO A 272 11.25 -6.39 1.59
C PRO A 272 9.74 -6.64 1.62
N GLY A 273 9.18 -6.74 2.84
CA GLY A 273 7.76 -7.04 3.06
C GLY A 273 6.81 -6.03 2.42
N TRP A 274 7.14 -4.73 2.43
CA TRP A 274 6.31 -3.71 1.78
C TRP A 274 6.13 -3.93 0.27
N MET A 275 7.01 -4.69 -0.38
CA MET A 275 6.97 -4.98 -1.82
C MET A 275 6.07 -6.18 -2.17
N THR A 276 5.53 -6.89 -1.17
CA THR A 276 4.53 -7.97 -1.37
C THR A 276 3.10 -7.45 -1.42
N GLY A 277 2.88 -6.17 -1.09
CA GLY A 277 1.55 -5.59 -0.98
C GLY A 277 0.77 -6.01 0.26
N GLU A 278 1.42 -6.63 1.26
CA GLU A 278 0.77 -7.10 2.49
C GLU A 278 0.12 -5.94 3.27
N GLU A 279 0.82 -4.83 3.41
CA GLU A 279 0.46 -3.64 4.20
C GLU A 279 -0.72 -2.82 3.64
N GLY A 280 -1.17 -3.10 2.41
CA GLY A 280 -2.29 -2.39 1.80
C GLY A 280 -2.03 -0.88 1.63
N VAL A 281 -0.79 -0.49 1.41
CA VAL A 281 -0.39 0.91 1.19
C VAL A 281 -0.07 1.13 -0.29
N THR A 282 -0.68 2.16 -0.88
CA THR A 282 -0.35 2.63 -2.24
C THR A 282 0.55 3.84 -2.25
N THR A 283 0.62 4.59 -1.14
CA THR A 283 1.54 5.71 -0.99
C THR A 283 2.10 5.73 0.43
N GLY A 284 3.41 5.55 0.55
CA GLY A 284 4.03 5.36 1.86
C GLY A 284 5.48 5.80 1.96
N LEU A 285 5.90 6.02 3.20
CA LEU A 285 7.28 6.28 3.60
C LEU A 285 7.84 5.03 4.29
N VAL A 286 9.00 4.56 3.87
CA VAL A 286 9.72 3.47 4.53
C VAL A 286 10.79 4.08 5.44
N ARG A 287 10.71 3.80 6.74
CA ARG A 287 11.71 4.17 7.74
C ARG A 287 11.94 2.98 8.68
N HIS A 288 13.20 2.65 8.95
CA HIS A 288 13.63 1.46 9.68
C HIS A 288 13.04 0.15 9.13
N GLY A 289 12.97 0.02 7.79
CA GLY A 289 12.47 -1.18 7.13
C GLY A 289 10.96 -1.40 7.21
N ARG A 290 10.19 -0.47 7.82
CA ARG A 290 8.73 -0.53 7.89
C ARG A 290 8.09 0.58 7.06
N ILE A 291 7.04 0.23 6.32
CA ILE A 291 6.25 1.20 5.55
C ILE A 291 5.20 1.86 6.45
N ARG A 292 5.09 3.18 6.36
CA ARG A 292 4.06 3.99 6.99
C ARG A 292 3.29 4.75 5.92
N GLY A 293 1.99 4.94 6.16
CA GLY A 293 1.15 5.76 5.29
C GLY A 293 1.67 7.19 5.15
N TYR A 294 1.81 7.68 3.91
CA TYR A 294 2.22 9.06 3.69
C TYR A 294 1.01 9.98 3.92
N LYS A 295 1.06 10.73 5.05
CA LYS A 295 0.03 11.60 5.67
C LYS A 295 -0.76 10.93 6.80
N GLY A 296 -0.28 11.13 8.03
CA GLY A 296 -1.12 11.24 9.24
C GLY A 296 -1.96 10.03 9.65
N SER A 297 -1.80 8.87 9.04
CA SER A 297 -2.41 7.63 9.53
C SER A 297 -1.54 7.05 10.64
N GLY A 298 -1.47 7.77 11.77
CA GLY A 298 -1.27 7.11 13.05
C GLY A 298 -2.41 6.12 13.26
N MET A 299 -2.07 4.93 13.78
CA MET A 299 -3.05 3.94 14.22
C MET A 299 -4.22 4.61 14.97
#